data_AF-S7UP55-F1
#
_entry.id   AF-S7UP55-F1
#
_cell.length_a   1.000
_cell.length_b   1.000
_cell.length_c   1.000
_cell.angle_alpha   90.00
_cell.angle_beta   90.00
_cell.angle_gamma   90.00
#
_symmetry.space_group_name_H-M   'P 1'
#
loop_
_entity.id
_entity.type
_entity.pdbx_description
1 polymer ?
#
loop_
_entity_poly.entity_id
_entity_poly.type
_entity_poly.pdbx_seq_one_letter_code
_entity_poly.pdbx_strand_id
1 'polypeptide(L)'
;MPLIDYAETLDKLQKALAARYAKDSGVLNAPGSAVACKIDQNYWLVVEPLFSQSLAAWSGVAPEAALETLVRTGNMISRAEADGSRSHTLRLRVSWPTRPEGLEVEAGFVLAEFMERALAIYARTDAVHALSDLRVKAAEQERVLHFFEGKTPPGRWTYDDRP
;
A
#
# COMPACT_ATOMS: atom_id res chain seq x y z
N MET A 1 -25.81 5.50 14.18
CA MET A 1 -24.83 5.95 13.19
C MET A 1 -25.38 5.59 11.81
N PRO A 2 -25.36 6.50 10.82
CA PRO A 2 -25.71 6.12 9.45
C PRO A 2 -24.79 4.99 8.98
N LEU A 3 -25.34 4.04 8.21
CA LEU A 3 -24.59 2.93 7.64
C LEU A 3 -23.53 3.52 6.69
N ILE A 4 -22.24 3.35 7.00
CA ILE A 4 -21.17 3.80 6.12
C ILE A 4 -21.20 2.91 4.88
N ASP A 5 -21.42 3.51 3.70
CA ASP A 5 -21.29 2.81 2.44
C ASP A 5 -19.80 2.70 2.06
N TYR A 6 -19.19 1.62 2.51
CA TYR A 6 -17.80 1.31 2.19
C TYR A 6 -17.59 1.08 0.68
N ALA A 7 -18.62 0.65 -0.07
CA ALA A 7 -18.49 0.42 -1.51
C ALA A 7 -18.43 1.75 -2.27
N GLU A 8 -19.30 2.71 -1.93
CA GLU A 8 -19.25 4.06 -2.50
C GLU A 8 -17.92 4.75 -2.15
N THR A 9 -17.47 4.61 -0.90
CA THR A 9 -16.20 5.19 -0.47
C THR A 9 -15.03 4.57 -1.25
N LEU A 10 -14.99 3.24 -1.36
CA LEU A 10 -13.93 2.55 -2.11
C LEU A 10 -13.87 2.98 -3.57
N ASP A 11 -15.03 3.16 -4.22
CA ASP A 11 -15.11 3.64 -5.61
C ASP A 11 -14.55 5.07 -5.75
N LYS A 12 -14.87 5.98 -4.81
CA LYS A 12 -14.28 7.33 -4.77
C LYS A 12 -12.77 7.29 -4.62
N LEU A 13 -12.24 6.44 -3.74
CA LEU A 13 -10.79 6.27 -3.54
C LEU A 13 -10.12 5.78 -4.84
N GLN A 14 -10.69 4.76 -5.51
CA GLN A 14 -10.13 4.23 -6.76
C GLN A 14 -10.15 5.27 -7.90
N LYS A 15 -11.26 5.99 -8.08
CA LYS A 15 -11.35 7.06 -9.08
C LYS A 15 -10.33 8.17 -8.83
N ALA A 16 -10.17 8.57 -7.57
CA ALA A 16 -9.23 9.62 -7.18
C ALA A 16 -7.77 9.19 -7.39
N LEU A 17 -7.41 7.96 -7.02
CA LEU A 17 -6.10 7.38 -7.26
C LEU A 17 -5.75 7.43 -8.75
N ALA A 18 -6.65 6.95 -9.61
CA ALA A 18 -6.44 6.93 -11.05
C ALA A 18 -6.35 8.34 -11.63
N ALA A 19 -7.21 9.27 -11.20
CA ALA A 19 -7.16 10.66 -11.63
C ALA A 19 -5.85 11.36 -11.21
N ARG A 20 -5.33 11.04 -10.01
CA ARG A 20 -4.03 11.55 -9.57
C ARG A 20 -2.89 10.95 -10.39
N TYR A 21 -2.89 9.65 -10.60
CA TYR A 21 -1.87 8.95 -11.39
C TYR A 21 -1.81 9.48 -12.83
N ALA A 22 -2.97 9.74 -13.45
CA ALA A 22 -3.04 10.32 -14.79
C ALA A 22 -2.42 11.73 -14.88
N LYS A 23 -2.43 12.49 -13.78
CA LYS A 23 -1.78 13.82 -13.71
C LYS A 23 -0.30 13.72 -13.39
N ASP A 24 0.08 12.75 -12.57
CA ASP A 24 1.43 12.59 -12.03
C ASP A 24 1.67 11.10 -11.75
N SER A 25 2.30 10.41 -12.70
CA SER A 25 2.60 8.99 -12.56
C SER A 25 3.64 8.70 -11.48
N GLY A 26 4.46 9.69 -11.10
CA GLY A 26 5.51 9.56 -10.09
C GLY A 26 4.99 9.38 -8.67
N VAL A 27 3.67 9.54 -8.45
CA VAL A 27 3.03 9.24 -7.17
C VAL A 27 3.03 7.74 -6.84
N LEU A 28 3.20 6.87 -7.84
CA LEU A 28 3.28 5.42 -7.68
C LEU A 28 4.58 4.87 -8.27
N ASN A 29 5.10 3.82 -7.65
CA ASN A 29 6.18 2.97 -8.15
C ASN A 29 7.54 3.66 -8.39
N ALA A 30 7.74 4.86 -7.84
CA ALA A 30 9.01 5.61 -7.85
C ALA A 30 9.61 5.67 -6.43
N PRO A 31 10.50 4.74 -6.03
CA PRO A 31 11.07 4.70 -4.69
C PRO A 31 11.73 6.02 -4.28
N GLY A 32 11.43 6.50 -3.07
CA GLY A 32 11.94 7.76 -2.54
C GLY A 32 11.05 8.98 -2.80
N SER A 33 10.09 8.91 -3.71
CA SER A 33 9.12 9.99 -3.96
C SER A 33 7.65 9.55 -4.01
N ALA A 34 7.39 8.28 -4.35
CA ALA A 34 6.05 7.72 -4.44
C ALA A 34 5.45 7.42 -3.06
N VAL A 35 4.12 7.46 -2.98
CA VAL A 35 3.36 7.08 -1.78
C VAL A 35 3.18 5.57 -1.65
N ALA A 36 3.36 4.84 -2.76
CA ALA A 36 3.23 3.39 -2.82
C ALA A 36 4.13 2.80 -3.92
N CYS A 37 4.71 1.63 -3.66
CA CYS A 37 5.53 0.89 -4.61
C CYS A 37 5.06 -0.57 -4.69
N LYS A 38 4.93 -1.10 -5.92
CA LYS A 38 4.56 -2.49 -6.13
C LYS A 38 5.74 -3.39 -5.77
N ILE A 39 5.54 -4.27 -4.80
CA ILE A 39 6.61 -5.12 -4.26
C ILE A 39 6.49 -6.58 -4.72
N ASP A 40 5.30 -7.00 -5.10
CA ASP A 40 5.04 -8.30 -5.74
C ASP A 40 3.72 -8.28 -6.54
N GLN A 41 3.23 -9.46 -6.93
CA GLN A 41 1.99 -9.61 -7.70
C GLN A 41 0.73 -9.35 -6.88
N ASN A 42 0.79 -9.47 -5.55
CA ASN A 42 -0.36 -9.41 -4.66
C ASN A 42 -0.43 -8.10 -3.87
N TYR A 43 0.68 -7.38 -3.74
CA TYR A 43 0.83 -6.30 -2.78
C TYR A 43 1.60 -5.09 -3.32
N TRP A 44 1.10 -3.92 -2.93
CA TRP A 44 1.82 -2.67 -2.90
C TRP A 44 2.25 -2.37 -1.47
N LEU A 45 3.51 -2.00 -1.28
CA LEU A 45 3.98 -1.40 -0.04
C LEU A 45 3.64 0.08 -0.09
N VAL A 46 2.90 0.56 0.90
CA VAL A 46 2.49 1.97 1.03
C VAL A 46 3.20 2.61 2.21
N VAL A 47 3.53 3.89 2.10
CA VAL A 47 4.14 4.64 3.20
C VAL A 47 3.03 5.33 3.98
N GLU A 48 2.84 4.97 5.24
CA GLU A 48 1.85 5.60 6.13
C GLU A 48 2.49 6.69 7.02
N PRO A 49 1.72 7.72 7.44
CA PRO A 49 0.33 7.99 7.07
C PRO A 49 0.19 8.66 5.68
N LEU A 50 1.30 8.83 4.95
CA LEU A 50 1.34 9.59 3.70
C LEU A 50 0.35 9.06 2.65
N PHE A 51 0.24 7.75 2.48
CA PHE A 51 -0.65 7.11 1.53
C PHE A 51 -2.11 7.36 1.85
N SER A 52 -2.56 7.00 3.06
CA SER A 52 -3.96 7.17 3.47
C SER A 52 -4.40 8.63 3.43
N GLN A 53 -3.55 9.56 3.92
CA GLN A 53 -3.82 10.99 3.85
C GLN A 53 -3.87 11.52 2.42
N SER A 54 -2.95 11.09 1.55
CA SER A 54 -2.93 11.51 0.14
C SER A 54 -4.18 11.03 -0.59
N LEU A 55 -4.55 9.77 -0.41
CA LEU A 55 -5.72 9.17 -1.04
C LEU A 55 -7.03 9.82 -0.58
N ALA A 56 -7.12 10.14 0.72
CA ALA A 56 -8.22 10.90 1.31
C ALA A 56 -8.31 12.30 0.69
N ALA A 57 -7.18 13.03 0.62
CA ALA A 57 -7.13 14.36 0.02
C ALA A 57 -7.53 14.36 -1.46
N TRP A 58 -7.12 13.36 -2.24
CA TRP A 58 -7.48 13.27 -3.66
C TRP A 58 -8.95 12.93 -3.90
N SER A 59 -9.57 12.18 -2.97
CA SER A 59 -10.95 11.71 -3.08
C SER A 59 -11.98 12.63 -2.42
N GLY A 60 -11.53 13.59 -1.60
CA GLY A 60 -12.42 14.42 -0.78
C GLY A 60 -13.10 13.64 0.36
N VAL A 61 -12.55 12.49 0.73
CA VAL A 61 -13.00 11.67 1.87
C VAL A 61 -12.16 12.04 3.10
N ALA A 62 -12.74 11.94 4.30
CA ALA A 62 -11.98 12.14 5.54
C ALA A 62 -10.87 11.06 5.68
N PRO A 63 -9.66 11.40 6.16
CA PRO A 63 -8.55 10.45 6.30
C PRO A 63 -8.91 9.18 7.07
N GLU A 64 -9.65 9.32 8.17
CA GLU A 64 -10.08 8.22 9.02
C GLU A 64 -11.05 7.29 8.26
N ALA A 65 -11.97 7.85 7.47
CA ALA A 65 -12.92 7.08 6.68
C ALA A 65 -12.24 6.36 5.50
N ALA A 66 -11.23 6.97 4.87
CA ALA A 66 -10.46 6.33 3.81
C ALA A 66 -9.68 5.12 4.36
N LEU A 67 -8.96 5.30 5.46
CA LEU A 67 -8.22 4.24 6.13
C LEU A 67 -9.16 3.13 6.62
N GLU A 68 -10.24 3.50 7.31
CA GLU A 68 -11.23 2.54 7.81
C GLU A 68 -11.81 1.72 6.66
N THR A 69 -12.17 2.37 5.55
CA THR A 69 -12.69 1.68 4.36
C THR A 69 -11.70 0.65 3.83
N LEU A 70 -10.43 1.03 3.65
CA LEU A 70 -9.40 0.11 3.16
C LEU A 70 -9.21 -1.10 4.08
N VAL A 71 -9.21 -0.88 5.40
CA VAL A 71 -9.03 -1.94 6.40
C VAL A 71 -10.26 -2.85 6.50
N ARG A 72 -11.47 -2.29 6.54
CA ARG A 72 -12.73 -3.02 6.70
C ARG A 72 -13.09 -3.85 5.47
N THR A 73 -12.75 -3.34 4.28
CA THR A 73 -12.98 -4.06 3.00
C THR A 73 -11.87 -5.06 2.68
N GLY A 74 -10.80 -5.14 3.47
CA GLY A 74 -9.68 -6.05 3.26
C GLY A 74 -8.72 -5.62 2.14
N ASN A 75 -8.87 -4.41 1.59
CA ASN A 75 -7.95 -3.85 0.60
C ASN A 75 -6.61 -3.43 1.21
N MET A 76 -6.56 -3.21 2.53
CA MET A 76 -5.33 -3.02 3.30
C MET A 76 -5.17 -4.14 4.32
N ILE A 77 -3.98 -4.72 4.36
CA ILE A 77 -3.61 -5.76 5.31
C ILE A 77 -3.61 -5.17 6.71
N SER A 78 -4.37 -5.82 7.58
CA SER A 78 -4.40 -5.50 9.01
C SER A 78 -4.34 -6.77 9.84
N ARG A 79 -3.81 -6.65 11.04
CA ARG A 79 -3.74 -7.71 12.04
C ARG A 79 -4.50 -7.28 13.29
N ALA A 80 -5.26 -8.20 13.86
CA ALA A 80 -5.87 -7.99 15.16
C ALA A 80 -4.81 -8.11 16.26
N GLU A 81 -4.78 -7.14 17.17
CA GLU A 81 -3.93 -7.15 18.35
C GLU A 81 -4.65 -7.78 19.54
N ALA A 82 -3.90 -8.11 20.59
CA ALA A 82 -4.44 -8.78 21.78
C ALA A 82 -5.52 -7.98 22.52
N ASP A 83 -5.52 -6.66 22.38
CA ASP A 83 -6.51 -5.73 22.95
C ASP A 83 -7.77 -5.55 22.07
N GLY A 84 -7.86 -6.26 20.95
CA GLY A 84 -8.96 -6.16 19.99
C GLY A 84 -8.84 -5.00 19.00
N SER A 85 -7.79 -4.16 19.11
CA SER A 85 -7.46 -3.17 18.09
C SER A 85 -6.92 -3.85 16.82
N ARG A 86 -6.81 -3.08 15.73
CA ARG A 86 -6.21 -3.55 14.49
C ARG A 86 -5.03 -2.69 14.11
N SER A 87 -3.85 -3.29 13.99
CA SER A 87 -2.70 -2.65 13.37
C SER A 87 -2.74 -2.88 11.85
N HIS A 88 -2.50 -1.84 11.07
CA HIS A 88 -2.38 -1.89 9.61
C HIS A 88 -1.00 -1.43 9.13
N THR A 89 -0.12 -1.06 10.07
CA THR A 89 1.23 -0.61 9.78
C THR A 89 2.27 -1.49 10.46
N LEU A 90 3.44 -1.54 9.84
CA LEU A 90 4.64 -2.19 10.35
C LEU A 90 5.83 -1.31 10.00
N ARG A 91 6.66 -0.96 11.00
CA ARG A 91 7.90 -0.23 10.75
C ARG A 91 8.90 -1.14 10.06
N LEU A 92 9.28 -0.86 8.82
CA LEU A 92 10.17 -1.71 8.02
C LEU A 92 11.37 -0.93 7.51
N ARG A 93 12.52 -1.59 7.42
CA ARG A 93 13.66 -1.08 6.65
C ARG A 93 13.52 -1.52 5.20
N VAL A 94 13.45 -0.56 4.29
CA VAL A 94 13.34 -0.77 2.84
C VAL A 94 14.56 -0.20 2.12
N SER A 95 14.96 -0.76 0.99
CA SER A 95 16.07 -0.29 0.16
C SER A 95 15.69 -0.25 -1.31
N TRP A 96 16.42 0.55 -2.09
CA TRP A 96 16.32 0.62 -3.55
C TRP A 96 17.69 1.06 -4.12
N PRO A 97 17.95 0.97 -5.43
CA PRO A 97 19.30 1.12 -6.00
C PRO A 97 20.03 2.41 -5.64
N THR A 98 19.32 3.55 -5.56
CA THR A 98 19.91 4.84 -5.19
C THR A 98 20.07 5.03 -3.67
N ARG A 99 19.55 4.09 -2.87
CA ARG A 99 19.60 4.09 -1.40
C ARG A 99 19.80 2.67 -0.83
N PRO A 100 20.97 2.05 -1.06
CA PRO A 100 21.22 0.65 -0.68
C PRO A 100 21.31 0.43 0.83
N GLU A 101 21.71 1.45 1.61
CA GLU A 101 21.77 1.39 3.08
C GLU A 101 20.38 1.27 3.72
N GLY A 102 19.35 1.58 2.94
CA GLY A 102 17.95 1.48 3.32
C GLY A 102 17.45 2.64 4.20
N LEU A 103 16.14 2.74 4.29
CA LEU A 103 15.38 3.73 5.02
C LEU A 103 14.33 3.02 5.87
N GLU A 104 14.18 3.42 7.13
CA GLU A 104 13.04 3.00 7.92
C GLU A 104 11.79 3.77 7.52
N VAL A 105 10.71 3.05 7.24
CA VAL A 105 9.40 3.62 6.92
C VAL A 105 8.33 2.95 7.76
N GLU A 106 7.26 3.68 8.05
CA GLU A 106 6.02 3.07 8.52
C GLU A 106 5.27 2.55 7.28
N ALA A 107 5.24 1.22 7.13
CA ALA A 107 4.73 0.58 5.93
C ALA A 107 3.35 -0.04 6.17
N GLY A 108 2.43 0.16 5.22
CA GLY A 108 1.24 -0.66 5.05
C GLY A 108 1.35 -1.56 3.83
N PHE A 109 0.47 -2.54 3.73
CA PHE A 109 0.36 -3.40 2.55
C PHE A 109 -1.05 -3.30 1.97
N VAL A 110 -1.15 -2.86 0.72
CA VAL A 110 -2.42 -2.74 0.00
C VAL A 110 -2.49 -3.81 -1.08
N LEU A 111 -3.65 -4.43 -1.25
CA LEU A 111 -3.86 -5.41 -2.31
C LEU A 111 -3.56 -4.79 -3.68
N ALA A 112 -2.81 -5.51 -4.50
CA ALA A 112 -2.57 -5.15 -5.87
C ALA A 112 -3.90 -4.91 -6.58
N GLU A 113 -4.84 -5.86 -6.52
CA GLU A 113 -6.15 -5.74 -7.17
C GLU A 113 -6.84 -4.39 -6.94
N PHE A 114 -6.77 -3.81 -5.73
CA PHE A 114 -7.32 -2.48 -5.45
C PHE A 114 -6.70 -1.39 -6.33
N MET A 115 -5.37 -1.33 -6.35
CA MET A 115 -4.58 -0.35 -7.10
C MET A 115 -4.70 -0.59 -8.61
N GLU A 116 -4.56 -1.85 -9.02
CA GLU A 116 -4.56 -2.27 -10.41
C GLU A 116 -5.90 -2.05 -11.08
N ARG A 117 -7.00 -2.39 -10.40
CA ARG A 117 -8.35 -2.15 -10.88
C ARG A 117 -8.65 -0.67 -11.05
N ALA A 118 -8.18 0.17 -10.11
CA ALA A 118 -8.32 1.62 -10.23
C ALA A 118 -7.63 2.14 -11.50
N LEU A 119 -6.38 1.74 -11.73
CA LEU A 119 -5.61 2.16 -12.89
C LEU A 119 -6.17 1.61 -14.21
N ALA A 120 -6.55 0.34 -14.25
CA ALA A 120 -7.09 -0.30 -15.45
C ALA A 120 -8.42 0.32 -15.88
N ILE A 121 -9.37 0.50 -14.95
CA ILE A 121 -10.72 1.01 -15.26
C ILE A 121 -10.67 2.52 -15.55
N TYR A 122 -10.01 3.29 -14.70
CA TYR A 122 -10.15 4.75 -14.70
C TYR A 122 -8.98 5.50 -15.35
N ALA A 123 -7.77 4.92 -15.40
CA ALA A 123 -6.60 5.51 -16.07
C ALA A 123 -6.23 4.83 -17.39
N ARG A 124 -6.85 3.67 -17.73
CA ARG A 124 -6.61 2.90 -18.97
C ARG A 124 -5.12 2.62 -19.24
N THR A 125 -4.39 2.26 -18.20
CA THR A 125 -2.93 2.04 -18.26
C THR A 125 -2.54 0.64 -17.79
N ASP A 126 -1.55 0.06 -18.47
CA ASP A 126 -0.92 -1.23 -18.13
C ASP A 126 0.30 -1.06 -17.22
N ALA A 127 0.57 0.16 -16.73
CA ALA A 127 1.67 0.46 -15.79
C ALA A 127 1.64 -0.40 -14.51
N VAL A 128 0.50 -1.04 -14.28
CA VAL A 128 0.16 -2.08 -13.34
C VAL A 128 1.21 -3.21 -13.21
N HIS A 129 1.90 -3.59 -14.28
CA HIS A 129 2.73 -4.80 -14.26
C HIS A 129 4.20 -4.60 -13.84
N ALA A 130 4.71 -3.37 -13.84
CA ALA A 130 6.10 -3.15 -13.46
C ALA A 130 6.27 -3.30 -11.95
N LEU A 131 7.13 -4.22 -11.51
CA LEU A 131 7.58 -4.25 -10.12
C LEU A 131 8.49 -3.05 -9.86
N SER A 132 8.36 -2.45 -8.68
CA SER A 132 9.30 -1.44 -8.22
C SER A 132 10.68 -2.05 -8.00
N ASP A 133 11.72 -1.22 -7.98
CA ASP A 133 13.04 -1.61 -7.45
C ASP A 133 13.12 -1.56 -5.91
N LEU A 134 12.06 -1.07 -5.24
CA LEU A 134 11.98 -1.11 -3.78
C LEU A 134 11.95 -2.56 -3.28
N ARG A 135 12.77 -2.84 -2.28
CA ARG A 135 12.84 -4.12 -1.58
C ARG A 135 12.77 -3.90 -0.07
N VAL A 136 12.27 -4.89 0.64
CA VAL A 136 12.31 -4.95 2.11
C VAL A 136 13.64 -5.60 2.50
N LYS A 137 14.37 -5.07 3.49
CA LYS A 137 15.60 -5.73 3.96
C LYS A 137 15.27 -7.11 4.51
N ALA A 138 16.08 -8.12 4.19
CA ALA A 138 15.81 -9.50 4.58
C ALA A 138 15.70 -9.74 6.09
N ALA A 139 16.41 -8.94 6.89
CA ALA A 139 16.29 -8.95 8.35
C ALA A 139 14.85 -8.67 8.86
N GLU A 140 14.00 -8.06 8.04
CA GLU A 140 12.61 -7.76 8.39
C GLU A 140 11.65 -8.90 8.02
N GLN A 141 12.12 -9.96 7.35
CA GLN A 141 11.27 -11.00 6.80
C GLN A 141 10.39 -11.67 7.86
N GLU A 142 10.96 -12.04 9.00
CA GLU A 142 10.19 -12.67 10.08
C GLU A 142 9.07 -11.76 10.60
N ARG A 143 9.32 -10.45 10.67
CA ARG A 143 8.32 -9.45 11.09
C ARG A 143 7.21 -9.32 10.06
N VAL A 144 7.53 -9.33 8.77
CA VAL A 144 6.52 -9.33 7.70
C VAL A 144 5.68 -10.61 7.76
N LEU A 145 6.32 -11.79 7.89
CA LEU A 145 5.59 -13.06 8.00
C LEU A 145 4.64 -13.06 9.20
N HIS A 146 5.07 -12.55 10.36
CA HIS A 146 4.24 -12.41 11.55
C HIS A 146 3.07 -11.42 11.37
N PHE A 147 3.28 -10.34 10.63
CA PHE A 147 2.22 -9.38 10.31
C PHE A 147 1.16 -9.98 9.36
N PHE A 148 1.59 -10.88 8.48
CA PHE A 148 0.75 -11.60 7.53
C PHE A 148 0.17 -12.92 8.08
N GLU A 149 0.29 -13.20 9.38
CA GLU A 149 -0.28 -14.42 9.97
C GLU A 149 -1.77 -14.60 9.59
N GLY A 150 -2.11 -15.79 9.09
CA GLY A 150 -3.44 -16.11 8.56
C GLY A 150 -3.77 -15.53 7.18
N LYS A 151 -2.80 -14.93 6.47
CA LYS A 151 -2.93 -14.37 5.12
C LYS A 151 -1.78 -14.84 4.22
N THR A 152 -1.87 -14.54 2.92
CA THR A 152 -0.78 -14.83 1.98
C THR A 152 0.33 -13.79 2.14
N PRO A 153 1.55 -14.15 2.55
CA PRO A 153 2.64 -13.17 2.69
C PRO A 153 3.22 -12.77 1.33
N PRO A 154 3.98 -11.65 1.26
CA PRO A 154 4.69 -11.28 0.05
C PRO A 154 5.73 -12.34 -0.38
N GLY A 155 5.96 -12.44 -1.69
CA GLY A 155 6.92 -13.38 -2.27
C GLY A 155 8.37 -13.15 -1.82
N ARG A 156 9.21 -14.19 -1.92
CA ARG A 156 10.63 -14.11 -1.50
C ARG A 156 11.45 -13.04 -2.24
N TRP A 157 11.07 -12.70 -3.47
CA TRP A 157 11.74 -11.67 -4.29
C TRP A 157 11.53 -10.24 -3.78
N THR A 158 10.61 -10.02 -2.84
CA THR A 158 10.41 -8.73 -2.18
C THR A 158 11.58 -8.40 -1.25
N TYR A 159 12.33 -9.40 -0.77
CA TYR A 159 13.39 -9.23 0.20
C TYR A 159 14.76 -9.03 -0.47
N ASP A 160 15.58 -8.15 0.11
CA ASP A 160 16.96 -7.89 -0.31
C ASP A 160 17.94 -8.33 0.77
N ASP A 161 18.79 -9.29 0.42
CA ASP A 161 19.88 -9.82 1.24
C ASP A 161 21.17 -9.00 1.09
N ARG A 162 21.20 -7.99 0.21
CA ARG A 162 22.41 -7.19 0.00
C ARG A 162 22.72 -6.38 1.28
N PRO A 163 23.98 -6.43 1.75
CA PRO A 163 24.42 -5.77 2.97
C PRO A 163 24.13 -4.26 2.93
#